data_AF-A0A963WIB5-F1
#
_entry.id   AF-A0A963WIB5-F1
#
_cell.length_a   1.000
_cell.length_b   1.000
_cell.length_c   1.000
_cell.angle_alpha   90.00
_cell.angle_beta   90.00
_cell.angle_gamma   90.00
#
_symmetry.space_group_name_H-M   'P 1'
#
loop_
_entity.id
_entity.type
_entity.pdbx_description
1 polymer ?
#
loop_
_entity_poly.entity_id
_entity_poly.type
_entity_poly.pdbx_seq_one_letter_code
_entity_poly.pdbx_strand_id
1 'polypeptide(L)'
;MTSMSRIRRAALALAATGAVLAGCATDTGSIAAATGEPPATTVSGLSGQVVAMRRLTRSQYLNSIADIFGPDIKVSGRFEPIVRPVHEMIASGARASSISPAGLEQFDAMARNIAAQVFDETHRGQFVPCAPANPAKADAACASKVLTPLGRYIFRRPMTTAEQAFYVRQASDAAGPTGSFYKGLELALSAMLVSPSFLYQVETAEPDPASPGQLRLDNYSRAARLSFMLWNTTPNETLLSAAERGQLTDPARLEAIASHMVESRRFEEGVRAFFADMLLFEKFDELAKDPVVYPYFNQELAKSLPEQMLRTIVDHLLTRDGDYRELFTTNRTFMDRQLASLYQVPVRKSEGWQTYEFQPGDDRAGILGQAGFLALYSHSGRSSPTLRGRAIRELLMCQPVPDPPGDVNFTAVQDTSNKAMPTARIRLTAHRTDPVCAGCHMITDPIGLSLERFDGIGAFRTTENGARIDYSGSVDGVDFMGANGLGKAMAENVATTQCVAGRALEYATAHPSDDNYRLVDALEQKFAAQNYSIRSLFLDVATLPEAYQVKLDPLDGGKTSISLAD
;
A
#
# COMPACT_ATOMS: atom_id res chain seq x y z
N MET A 1 27.99 7.84 -66.39
CA MET A 1 26.64 8.40 -66.55
C MET A 1 26.25 9.05 -65.23
N THR A 2 26.46 10.35 -65.02
CA THR A 2 25.71 11.54 -65.55
C THR A 2 24.45 11.91 -64.75
N SER A 3 24.68 12.50 -63.57
CA SER A 3 24.20 13.82 -63.11
C SER A 3 22.78 14.34 -63.41
N MET A 4 22.18 14.94 -62.36
CA MET A 4 21.24 16.08 -62.32
C MET A 4 19.80 15.99 -62.86
N SER A 5 18.85 16.28 -61.95
CA SER A 5 17.53 16.88 -62.18
C SER A 5 17.23 17.96 -61.10
N ARG A 6 16.19 18.79 -61.26
CA ARG A 6 15.88 19.97 -60.39
C ARG A 6 14.36 20.32 -60.42
N ILE A 7 13.97 21.37 -59.67
CA ILE A 7 12.70 22.18 -59.74
C ILE A 7 11.56 21.63 -58.84
N ARG A 8 10.93 22.32 -57.85
CA ARG A 8 10.70 23.72 -57.37
C ARG A 8 9.55 24.56 -58.02
N ARG A 9 8.53 24.89 -57.20
CA ARG A 9 7.57 26.06 -57.18
C ARG A 9 6.50 25.75 -56.10
N ALA A 10 5.73 26.64 -55.47
CA ALA A 10 5.66 28.10 -55.20
C ALA A 10 4.64 28.24 -54.01
N ALA A 11 4.63 29.16 -53.02
CA ALA A 11 5.03 30.56 -52.78
C ALA A 11 3.82 31.53 -52.70
N LEU A 12 3.89 32.52 -51.78
CA LEU A 12 2.90 33.59 -51.42
C LEU A 12 1.67 33.13 -50.59
N ALA A 13 0.98 34.00 -49.81
CA ALA A 13 1.00 35.48 -49.73
C ALA A 13 1.05 36.05 -48.29
N LEU A 14 1.04 37.39 -48.15
CA LEU A 14 1.25 38.16 -46.91
C LEU A 14 0.36 39.44 -46.86
N ALA A 15 -0.01 39.93 -45.67
CA ALA A 15 -0.53 41.29 -45.38
C ALA A 15 -0.04 41.73 -43.97
N ALA A 16 0.37 42.96 -43.60
CA ALA A 16 0.12 44.35 -44.03
C ALA A 16 -1.08 45.03 -43.29
N THR A 17 -1.05 46.27 -42.75
CA THR A 17 0.02 47.30 -42.52
C THR A 17 -0.49 48.45 -41.58
N GLY A 18 0.39 49.28 -41.00
CA GLY A 18 0.07 50.56 -40.27
C GLY A 18 0.50 50.56 -38.78
N ALA A 19 1.36 51.42 -38.17
CA ALA A 19 1.91 52.78 -38.39
C ALA A 19 0.94 53.96 -38.09
N VAL A 20 1.26 55.09 -37.44
CA VAL A 20 2.46 55.71 -36.72
C VAL A 20 1.90 56.67 -35.62
N LEU A 21 2.58 57.41 -34.70
CA LEU A 21 3.94 58.00 -34.45
C LEU A 21 4.39 57.71 -32.96
N ALA A 22 5.54 58.02 -32.35
CA ALA A 22 6.73 58.92 -32.46
C ALA A 22 6.79 60.12 -31.46
N GLY A 23 7.87 60.23 -30.65
CA GLY A 23 8.25 61.45 -29.90
C GLY A 23 8.92 61.29 -28.52
N CYS A 24 10.26 61.48 -28.45
CA CYS A 24 11.14 62.02 -27.36
C CYS A 24 10.94 61.63 -25.86
N ALA A 25 11.95 61.57 -24.99
CA ALA A 25 13.37 61.94 -25.08
C ALA A 25 14.30 61.01 -24.25
N THR A 26 15.59 61.32 -24.25
CA THR A 26 16.70 60.65 -23.56
C THR A 26 16.58 60.56 -22.03
N ASP A 27 17.07 59.46 -21.45
CA ASP A 27 18.12 59.57 -20.43
C ASP A 27 19.07 58.35 -20.46
N THR A 28 20.35 58.55 -20.17
CA THR A 28 21.38 57.47 -20.22
C THR A 28 22.06 57.31 -18.87
N GLY A 29 21.51 56.42 -18.02
CA GLY A 29 22.04 56.07 -16.71
C GLY A 29 22.59 54.65 -16.65
N SER A 30 23.76 54.48 -16.02
CA SER A 30 24.55 53.25 -15.95
C SER A 30 23.79 51.96 -15.61
N ILE A 31 24.11 50.87 -16.32
CA ILE A 31 23.73 49.51 -15.94
C ILE A 31 24.54 49.10 -14.70
N ALA A 32 24.01 49.38 -13.51
CA ALA A 32 24.50 48.80 -12.27
C ALA A 32 24.02 47.35 -12.18
N ALA A 33 24.95 46.39 -12.19
CA ALA A 33 24.63 44.99 -11.99
C ALA A 33 24.23 44.73 -10.53
N ALA A 34 22.94 44.88 -10.23
CA ALA A 34 22.38 44.55 -8.93
C ALA A 34 22.44 43.03 -8.72
N THR A 35 23.42 42.56 -7.94
CA THR A 35 23.47 41.21 -7.37
C THR A 35 22.42 41.08 -6.27
N GLY A 36 21.14 41.21 -6.65
CA GLY A 36 20.00 40.93 -5.81
C GLY A 36 19.76 39.43 -5.77
N GLU A 37 20.11 38.81 -4.65
CA GLU A 37 19.62 37.47 -4.30
C GLU A 37 18.07 37.50 -4.33
N PRO A 38 17.40 36.53 -5.00
CA PRO A 38 15.95 36.57 -5.13
C PRO A 38 15.30 36.53 -3.74
N PRO A 39 14.30 37.38 -3.44
CA PRO A 39 13.71 37.45 -2.11
C PRO A 39 13.11 36.10 -1.74
N ALA A 40 13.58 35.54 -0.62
CA ALA A 40 13.13 34.26 -0.10
C ALA A 40 11.59 34.24 -0.03
N THR A 41 10.97 33.27 -0.73
CA THR A 41 9.52 33.25 -0.92
C THR A 41 8.83 33.10 0.42
N THR A 42 8.03 34.09 0.81
CA THR A 42 7.46 34.16 2.15
C THR A 42 6.36 33.12 2.34
N VAL A 43 6.74 32.01 3.00
CA VAL A 43 5.91 30.81 3.26
C VAL A 43 4.56 31.11 3.95
N SER A 44 4.41 32.29 4.54
CA SER A 44 3.17 32.85 5.09
C SER A 44 1.94 32.82 4.17
N GLY A 45 2.11 32.60 2.86
CA GLY A 45 1.01 32.46 1.90
C GLY A 45 0.51 31.03 1.63
N LEU A 46 1.14 29.98 2.19
CA LEU A 46 0.97 28.58 1.74
C LEU A 46 0.07 27.70 2.63
N SER A 47 -0.65 28.27 3.58
CA SER A 47 -1.53 27.48 4.47
C SER A 47 -2.76 26.94 3.73
N GLY A 48 -3.04 25.64 3.89
CA GLY A 48 -4.13 24.94 3.22
C GLY A 48 -3.80 24.40 1.83
N GLN A 49 -2.54 24.49 1.38
CA GLN A 49 -2.11 23.90 0.11
C GLN A 49 -2.17 22.36 0.19
N VAL A 50 -2.75 21.72 -0.84
CA VAL A 50 -2.64 20.27 -1.05
C VAL A 50 -1.23 19.93 -1.50
N VAL A 51 -0.54 19.06 -0.76
CA VAL A 51 0.86 18.68 -0.98
C VAL A 51 1.05 17.21 -1.35
N ALA A 52 0.05 16.38 -1.10
CA ALA A 52 -0.03 15.02 -1.63
C ALA A 52 -1.49 14.56 -1.78
N MET A 53 -1.70 13.58 -2.67
CA MET A 53 -2.92 12.79 -2.73
C MET A 53 -2.50 11.32 -2.86
N ARG A 54 -3.15 10.42 -2.11
CA ARG A 54 -2.89 8.97 -2.18
C ARG A 54 -4.20 8.23 -2.39
N ARG A 55 -4.35 7.49 -3.49
CA ARG A 55 -5.62 6.79 -3.77
C ARG A 55 -5.90 5.74 -2.68
N LEU A 56 -7.13 5.64 -2.19
CA LEU A 56 -7.46 4.58 -1.22
C LEU A 56 -7.19 3.21 -1.84
N THR A 57 -6.54 2.33 -1.09
CA THR A 57 -6.45 0.91 -1.46
C THR A 57 -7.83 0.26 -1.38
N ARG A 58 -8.01 -0.90 -2.02
CA ARG A 58 -9.26 -1.68 -1.96
C ARG A 58 -9.70 -1.94 -0.51
N SER A 59 -8.78 -2.32 0.38
CA SER A 59 -9.09 -2.55 1.80
C SER A 59 -9.42 -1.25 2.53
N GLN A 60 -8.69 -0.16 2.29
CA GLN A 60 -8.97 1.15 2.90
C GLN A 60 -10.34 1.71 2.51
N TYR A 61 -10.74 1.54 1.24
CA TYR A 61 -12.09 1.91 0.78
C TYR A 61 -13.15 1.07 1.49
N LEU A 62 -13.02 -0.26 1.47
CA LEU A 62 -13.99 -1.19 2.08
C LEU A 62 -14.15 -0.94 3.58
N ASN A 63 -13.03 -0.79 4.31
CA ASN A 63 -13.03 -0.49 5.74
C ASN A 63 -13.66 0.88 6.02
N SER A 64 -13.35 1.91 5.22
CA SER A 64 -13.95 3.24 5.38
C SER A 64 -15.46 3.23 5.18
N ILE A 65 -15.98 2.47 4.20
CA ILE A 65 -17.44 2.30 4.03
C ILE A 65 -18.05 1.59 5.25
N ALA A 66 -17.43 0.51 5.72
CA ALA A 66 -17.92 -0.24 6.88
C ALA A 66 -17.89 0.56 8.20
N ASP A 67 -16.91 1.46 8.38
CA ASP A 67 -16.84 2.36 9.54
C ASP A 67 -17.85 3.53 9.47
N ILE A 68 -18.10 4.09 8.27
CA ILE A 68 -19.01 5.25 8.11
C ILE A 68 -20.48 4.82 8.10
N PHE A 69 -20.80 3.69 7.45
CA PHE A 69 -22.18 3.26 7.20
C PHE A 69 -22.53 1.89 7.81
N GLY A 70 -21.63 1.28 8.57
CA GLY A 70 -21.83 -0.03 9.18
C GLY A 70 -21.49 -1.21 8.26
N PRO A 71 -21.21 -2.39 8.82
CA PRO A 71 -20.73 -3.56 8.08
C PRO A 71 -21.78 -4.21 7.17
N ASP A 72 -23.06 -3.82 7.30
CA ASP A 72 -24.15 -4.37 6.52
C ASP A 72 -24.28 -3.77 5.12
N ILE A 73 -23.74 -2.57 4.90
CA ILE A 73 -23.66 -1.92 3.59
C ILE A 73 -22.57 -2.62 2.75
N LYS A 74 -22.97 -3.31 1.69
CA LYS A 74 -22.05 -4.14 0.88
C LYS A 74 -21.56 -3.36 -0.34
N VAL A 75 -20.24 -3.23 -0.48
CA VAL A 75 -19.61 -2.65 -1.68
C VAL A 75 -19.50 -3.72 -2.76
N SER A 76 -20.25 -3.56 -3.85
CA SER A 76 -20.26 -4.50 -4.98
C SER A 76 -19.70 -3.84 -6.24
N GLY A 77 -18.51 -4.24 -6.68
CA GLY A 77 -17.88 -3.73 -7.90
C GLY A 77 -16.46 -4.23 -8.12
N ARG A 78 -15.82 -3.77 -9.20
CA ARG A 78 -14.40 -4.00 -9.47
C ARG A 78 -13.61 -2.74 -9.13
N PHE A 79 -12.51 -2.90 -8.40
CA PHE A 79 -11.56 -1.83 -8.17
C PHE A 79 -10.56 -1.79 -9.33
N GLU A 80 -10.24 -0.60 -9.81
CA GLU A 80 -9.03 -0.42 -10.61
C GLU A 80 -7.80 -0.75 -9.72
N PRO A 81 -6.86 -1.59 -10.17
CA PRO A 81 -5.69 -1.93 -9.37
C PRO A 81 -4.79 -0.69 -9.20
N ILE A 82 -4.13 -0.59 -8.05
CA ILE A 82 -3.00 0.33 -7.87
C ILE A 82 -1.76 -0.38 -8.41
N VAL A 83 -1.00 0.27 -9.28
CA VAL A 83 0.27 -0.28 -9.77
C VAL A 83 1.32 -0.11 -8.69
N ARG A 84 1.82 -1.23 -8.15
CA ARG A 84 2.97 -1.28 -7.24
C ARG A 84 4.24 -0.89 -8.02
N PRO A 85 5.04 0.10 -7.58
CA PRO A 85 6.33 0.41 -8.20
C PRO A 85 7.35 -0.70 -7.93
N VAL A 86 8.45 -0.73 -8.68
CA VAL A 86 9.42 -1.83 -8.59
C VAL A 86 10.17 -1.76 -7.25
N HIS A 87 10.17 -2.86 -6.50
CA HIS A 87 10.68 -2.97 -5.13
C HIS A 87 9.97 -2.12 -4.05
N GLU A 88 8.83 -1.48 -4.35
CA GLU A 88 8.08 -0.60 -3.43
C GLU A 88 6.75 -1.20 -2.92
N MET A 89 6.13 -0.49 -1.97
CA MET A 89 4.80 -0.79 -1.43
C MET A 89 3.65 -0.29 -2.33
N ILE A 90 2.47 -0.92 -2.23
CA ILE A 90 1.23 -0.40 -2.82
C ILE A 90 0.88 0.97 -2.20
N ALA A 91 1.24 1.22 -0.94
CA ALA A 91 1.19 2.55 -0.33
C ALA A 91 1.91 3.62 -1.18
N SER A 92 3.12 3.35 -1.66
CA SER A 92 3.89 4.28 -2.52
C SER A 92 3.27 4.38 -3.92
N GLY A 93 2.84 3.26 -4.50
CA GLY A 93 2.04 3.26 -5.75
C GLY A 93 0.76 4.10 -5.66
N ALA A 94 0.13 4.16 -4.48
CA ALA A 94 -1.08 4.95 -4.26
C ALA A 94 -0.85 6.47 -4.38
N ARG A 95 0.36 6.98 -4.09
CA ARG A 95 0.77 8.39 -4.27
C ARG A 95 0.89 8.77 -5.75
N ALA A 96 1.30 7.82 -6.60
CA ALA A 96 1.42 8.03 -8.06
C ALA A 96 0.14 7.68 -8.84
N SER A 97 -0.79 6.95 -8.24
CA SER A 97 -1.99 6.44 -8.91
C SER A 97 -3.00 7.55 -9.25
N SER A 98 -3.23 7.77 -10.53
CA SER A 98 -4.46 8.41 -11.03
C SER A 98 -5.65 7.45 -10.97
N ILE A 99 -6.78 7.83 -11.59
CA ILE A 99 -7.93 6.95 -11.88
C ILE A 99 -8.25 7.08 -13.37
N SER A 100 -8.42 5.97 -14.10
CA SER A 100 -8.85 6.01 -15.50
C SER A 100 -10.36 6.29 -15.64
N PRO A 101 -10.87 6.72 -16.81
CA PRO A 101 -12.31 6.90 -17.01
C PRO A 101 -13.13 5.64 -16.67
N ALA A 102 -12.66 4.45 -17.06
CA ALA A 102 -13.30 3.19 -16.72
C ALA A 102 -13.21 2.88 -15.20
N GLY A 103 -12.10 3.24 -14.54
CA GLY A 103 -11.98 3.17 -13.09
C GLY A 103 -12.98 4.08 -12.38
N LEU A 104 -13.16 5.31 -12.88
CA LEU A 104 -14.12 6.28 -12.35
C LEU A 104 -15.58 5.79 -12.51
N GLU A 105 -15.91 5.18 -13.65
CA GLU A 105 -17.22 4.52 -13.88
C GLU A 105 -17.46 3.38 -12.87
N GLN A 106 -16.45 2.59 -12.51
CA GLN A 106 -16.59 1.58 -11.44
C GLN A 106 -16.80 2.22 -10.06
N PHE A 107 -16.08 3.30 -9.73
CA PHE A 107 -16.26 4.01 -8.47
C PHE A 107 -17.64 4.69 -8.37
N ASP A 108 -18.16 5.25 -9.46
CA ASP A 108 -19.53 5.79 -9.55
C ASP A 108 -20.60 4.70 -9.37
N ALA A 109 -20.44 3.55 -10.04
CA ALA A 109 -21.33 2.40 -9.87
C ALA A 109 -21.35 1.88 -8.42
N MET A 110 -20.17 1.76 -7.79
CA MET A 110 -20.06 1.39 -6.37
C MET A 110 -20.68 2.46 -5.45
N ALA A 111 -20.39 3.74 -5.68
CA ALA A 111 -20.91 4.85 -4.89
C ALA A 111 -22.45 4.94 -4.94
N ARG A 112 -23.06 4.72 -6.11
CA ARG A 112 -24.53 4.62 -6.25
C ARG A 112 -25.09 3.40 -5.52
N ASN A 113 -24.44 2.25 -5.62
CA ASN A 113 -24.88 1.03 -4.93
C ASN A 113 -24.79 1.17 -3.40
N ILE A 114 -23.75 1.83 -2.88
CA ILE A 114 -23.60 2.17 -1.45
C ILE A 114 -24.70 3.14 -1.03
N ALA A 115 -24.84 4.27 -1.73
CA ALA A 115 -25.80 5.31 -1.37
C ALA A 115 -27.26 4.80 -1.39
N ALA A 116 -27.60 3.94 -2.36
CA ALA A 116 -28.91 3.31 -2.46
C ALA A 116 -29.22 2.36 -1.30
N GLN A 117 -28.22 1.68 -0.71
CA GLN A 117 -28.40 0.91 0.53
C GLN A 117 -28.56 1.87 1.72
N VAL A 118 -27.68 2.86 1.88
CA VAL A 118 -27.68 3.83 3.00
C VAL A 118 -29.04 4.55 3.16
N PHE A 119 -29.74 4.84 2.06
CA PHE A 119 -31.05 5.50 2.09
C PHE A 119 -32.26 4.60 1.75
N ASP A 120 -32.08 3.26 1.72
CA ASP A 120 -33.21 2.33 1.62
C ASP A 120 -34.11 2.36 2.87
N GLU A 121 -35.26 1.71 2.80
CA GLU A 121 -36.27 1.78 3.87
C GLU A 121 -35.83 1.12 5.19
N THR A 122 -34.82 0.25 5.16
CA THR A 122 -34.28 -0.46 6.32
C THR A 122 -33.11 0.28 6.98
N HIS A 123 -32.27 0.96 6.20
CA HIS A 123 -31.09 1.66 6.70
C HIS A 123 -31.32 3.17 6.97
N ARG A 124 -32.19 3.85 6.21
CA ARG A 124 -32.34 5.33 6.26
C ARG A 124 -32.65 5.89 7.66
N GLY A 125 -33.29 5.11 8.52
CA GLY A 125 -33.59 5.50 9.92
C GLY A 125 -32.34 5.73 10.79
N GLN A 126 -31.17 5.21 10.38
CA GLN A 126 -29.89 5.43 11.07
C GLN A 126 -29.23 6.75 10.62
N PHE A 127 -29.42 7.14 9.35
CA PHE A 127 -28.68 8.24 8.71
C PHE A 127 -29.51 9.52 8.48
N VAL A 128 -30.84 9.46 8.61
CA VAL A 128 -31.75 10.58 8.35
C VAL A 128 -32.43 11.04 9.65
N PRO A 129 -31.85 11.98 10.41
CA PRO A 129 -32.34 12.40 11.73
C PRO A 129 -33.53 13.37 11.68
N CYS A 130 -34.21 13.46 10.53
CA CYS A 130 -35.32 14.38 10.29
C CYS A 130 -36.36 13.76 9.35
N ALA A 131 -37.65 13.96 9.66
CA ALA A 131 -38.69 13.74 8.67
C ALA A 131 -38.65 14.89 7.64
N PRO A 132 -38.50 14.62 6.33
CA PRO A 132 -38.60 15.67 5.31
C PRO A 132 -40.03 16.21 5.24
N ALA A 133 -40.19 17.51 5.03
CA ALA A 133 -41.51 18.16 5.01
C ALA A 133 -42.48 17.59 3.96
N ASN A 134 -41.94 17.01 2.88
CA ASN A 134 -42.66 16.12 1.97
C ASN A 134 -41.64 15.13 1.36
N PRO A 135 -41.78 13.80 1.53
CA PRO A 135 -40.80 12.83 1.04
C PRO A 135 -40.72 12.76 -0.50
N ALA A 136 -41.67 13.35 -1.23
CA ALA A 136 -41.66 13.46 -2.69
C ALA A 136 -41.11 14.80 -3.23
N LYS A 137 -40.42 15.59 -2.39
CA LYS A 137 -39.84 16.89 -2.76
C LYS A 137 -38.46 17.11 -2.12
N ALA A 138 -37.74 18.12 -2.61
CA ALA A 138 -36.54 18.62 -1.96
C ALA A 138 -36.83 19.20 -0.57
N ASP A 139 -35.94 18.94 0.40
CA ASP A 139 -35.90 19.57 1.72
C ASP A 139 -34.44 19.88 2.05
N ALA A 140 -33.96 21.06 1.66
CA ALA A 140 -32.56 21.46 1.83
C ALA A 140 -32.12 21.51 3.30
N ALA A 141 -33.05 21.79 4.22
CA ALA A 141 -32.76 21.87 5.65
C ALA A 141 -32.59 20.46 6.27
N CYS A 142 -33.40 19.49 5.86
CA CYS A 142 -33.18 18.10 6.25
C CYS A 142 -31.96 17.49 5.54
N ALA A 143 -31.75 17.79 4.25
CA ALA A 143 -30.56 17.33 3.52
C ALA A 143 -29.24 17.83 4.14
N SER A 144 -29.17 19.08 4.59
CA SER A 144 -28.00 19.59 5.32
C SER A 144 -27.73 18.81 6.62
N LYS A 145 -28.77 18.46 7.38
CA LYS A 145 -28.66 17.65 8.61
C LYS A 145 -28.18 16.22 8.36
N VAL A 146 -28.34 15.69 7.15
CA VAL A 146 -27.82 14.38 6.73
C VAL A 146 -26.39 14.50 6.21
N LEU A 147 -26.17 15.39 5.24
CA LEU A 147 -24.94 15.42 4.44
C LEU A 147 -23.77 16.06 5.21
N THR A 148 -24.00 17.05 6.09
CA THR A 148 -22.92 17.69 6.85
C THR A 148 -22.22 16.74 7.84
N PRO A 149 -22.93 15.93 8.66
CA PRO A 149 -22.30 14.91 9.49
C PRO A 149 -21.57 13.83 8.69
N LEU A 150 -22.18 13.29 7.63
CA LEU A 150 -21.55 12.27 6.78
C LEU A 150 -20.27 12.81 6.11
N GLY A 151 -20.30 14.04 5.60
CA GLY A 151 -19.16 14.70 4.98
C GLY A 151 -17.93 14.83 5.87
N ARG A 152 -18.11 14.95 7.20
CA ARG A 152 -17.01 14.99 8.16
C ARG A 152 -16.16 13.71 8.14
N TYR A 153 -16.80 12.54 8.03
CA TYR A 153 -16.10 11.24 7.97
C TYR A 153 -15.65 10.87 6.56
N ILE A 154 -16.42 11.26 5.54
CA ILE A 154 -16.12 10.99 4.12
C ILE A 154 -14.91 11.83 3.66
N PHE A 155 -14.82 13.12 4.01
CA PHE A 155 -13.69 14.00 3.67
C PHE A 155 -12.63 14.10 4.77
N ARG A 156 -12.87 13.50 5.95
CA ARG A 156 -11.92 13.40 7.08
C ARG A 156 -11.53 14.75 7.70
N ARG A 157 -12.36 15.76 7.43
CA ARG A 157 -12.33 17.14 7.96
C ARG A 157 -13.75 17.72 7.88
N PRO A 158 -14.05 18.82 8.58
CA PRO A 158 -15.25 19.61 8.31
C PRO A 158 -15.36 19.98 6.82
N MET A 159 -16.57 19.88 6.27
CA MET A 159 -16.89 20.43 4.96
C MET A 159 -16.96 21.96 5.05
N THR A 160 -16.35 22.66 4.10
CA THR A 160 -16.50 24.11 3.94
C THR A 160 -17.96 24.47 3.63
N THR A 161 -18.34 25.72 3.87
CA THR A 161 -19.69 26.22 3.54
C THR A 161 -20.04 26.05 2.06
N ALA A 162 -19.04 26.14 1.17
CA ALA A 162 -19.21 25.92 -0.26
C ALA A 162 -19.52 24.45 -0.60
N GLU A 163 -18.77 23.49 -0.03
CA GLU A 163 -19.04 22.06 -0.19
C GLU A 163 -20.41 21.67 0.37
N GLN A 164 -20.75 22.15 1.58
CA GLN A 164 -22.08 21.93 2.17
C GLN A 164 -23.20 22.45 1.26
N ALA A 165 -23.08 23.67 0.75
CA ALA A 165 -24.06 24.25 -0.17
C ALA A 165 -24.12 23.53 -1.53
N PHE A 166 -23.01 22.97 -2.01
CA PHE A 166 -22.94 22.19 -3.24
C PHE A 166 -23.74 20.89 -3.14
N TYR A 167 -23.45 20.03 -2.16
CA TYR A 167 -24.10 18.72 -2.05
C TYR A 167 -25.57 18.84 -1.62
N VAL A 168 -25.93 19.83 -0.79
CA VAL A 168 -27.33 20.12 -0.42
C VAL A 168 -28.14 20.62 -1.63
N ARG A 169 -27.53 21.45 -2.50
CA ARG A 169 -28.15 21.85 -3.77
C ARG A 169 -28.32 20.64 -4.70
N GLN A 170 -27.29 19.83 -4.88
CA GLN A 170 -27.33 18.63 -5.73
C GLN A 170 -28.43 17.64 -5.29
N ALA A 171 -28.61 17.43 -3.98
CA ALA A 171 -29.71 16.64 -3.44
C ALA A 171 -31.09 17.24 -3.76
N SER A 172 -31.20 18.57 -3.67
CA SER A 172 -32.45 19.30 -3.94
C SER A 172 -32.82 19.27 -5.43
N ASP A 173 -31.84 19.51 -6.31
CA ASP A 173 -32.01 19.50 -7.77
C ASP A 173 -32.40 18.11 -8.27
N ALA A 174 -31.86 17.04 -7.67
CA ALA A 174 -32.19 15.66 -8.01
C ALA A 174 -33.53 15.16 -7.44
N ALA A 175 -33.95 15.66 -6.26
CA ALA A 175 -35.22 15.27 -5.64
C ALA A 175 -36.45 15.70 -6.47
N GLY A 176 -36.33 16.76 -7.28
CA GLY A 176 -37.40 17.23 -8.17
C GLY A 176 -37.74 16.24 -9.29
N PRO A 177 -36.82 15.95 -10.23
CA PRO A 177 -37.06 15.02 -11.34
C PRO A 177 -37.31 13.57 -10.91
N THR A 178 -36.76 13.15 -9.77
CA THR A 178 -36.99 11.80 -9.22
C THR A 178 -38.28 11.68 -8.40
N GLY A 179 -38.91 12.80 -8.04
CA GLY A 179 -40.08 12.83 -7.15
C GLY A 179 -39.81 12.21 -5.77
N SER A 180 -38.56 12.27 -5.27
CA SER A 180 -38.16 11.61 -4.02
C SER A 180 -36.99 12.33 -3.34
N PHE A 181 -37.21 12.75 -2.09
CA PHE A 181 -36.19 13.30 -1.20
C PHE A 181 -34.99 12.35 -1.05
N TYR A 182 -35.28 11.06 -0.82
CA TYR A 182 -34.25 10.04 -0.60
C TYR A 182 -33.42 9.77 -1.87
N LYS A 183 -34.03 9.82 -3.06
CA LYS A 183 -33.26 9.76 -4.33
C LYS A 183 -32.40 11.00 -4.57
N GLY A 184 -32.79 12.15 -4.02
CA GLY A 184 -31.92 13.33 -3.92
C GLY A 184 -30.68 13.06 -3.05
N LEU A 185 -30.88 12.53 -1.85
CA LEU A 185 -29.78 12.15 -0.94
C LEU A 185 -28.86 11.08 -1.55
N GLU A 186 -29.41 10.07 -2.23
CA GLU A 186 -28.64 9.05 -2.93
C GLU A 186 -27.68 9.64 -3.97
N LEU A 187 -28.14 10.60 -4.78
CA LEU A 187 -27.25 11.24 -5.77
C LEU A 187 -26.15 12.05 -5.08
N ALA A 188 -26.49 12.88 -4.11
CA ALA A 188 -25.50 13.71 -3.41
C ALA A 188 -24.45 12.86 -2.67
N LEU A 189 -24.87 11.81 -1.96
CA LEU A 189 -23.93 10.89 -1.31
C LEU A 189 -23.08 10.13 -2.34
N SER A 190 -23.65 9.70 -3.47
CA SER A 190 -22.85 9.05 -4.52
C SER A 190 -21.77 9.99 -5.08
N ALA A 191 -22.06 11.28 -5.26
CA ALA A 191 -21.08 12.28 -5.68
C ALA A 191 -20.00 12.52 -4.62
N MET A 192 -20.35 12.57 -3.33
CA MET A 192 -19.38 12.64 -2.23
C MET A 192 -18.43 11.43 -2.22
N LEU A 193 -18.94 10.23 -2.48
CA LEU A 193 -18.17 8.98 -2.56
C LEU A 193 -17.41 8.79 -3.89
N VAL A 194 -17.56 9.68 -4.87
CA VAL A 194 -16.74 9.77 -6.09
C VAL A 194 -15.75 10.95 -6.02
N SER A 195 -15.93 11.88 -5.07
CA SER A 195 -15.07 13.05 -4.93
C SER A 195 -13.61 12.69 -4.61
N PRO A 196 -12.63 13.50 -5.05
CA PRO A 196 -11.23 13.29 -4.68
C PRO A 196 -11.00 13.26 -3.16
N SER A 197 -11.76 14.05 -2.40
CA SER A 197 -11.70 14.09 -0.93
C SER A 197 -12.07 12.76 -0.26
N PHE A 198 -12.83 11.88 -0.94
CA PHE A 198 -13.04 10.51 -0.49
C PHE A 198 -12.09 9.51 -1.15
N LEU A 199 -12.00 9.50 -2.49
CA LEU A 199 -11.23 8.50 -3.24
C LEU A 199 -9.71 8.58 -2.97
N TYR A 200 -9.23 9.70 -2.44
CA TYR A 200 -7.85 9.89 -2.02
C TYR A 200 -7.76 10.28 -0.54
N GLN A 201 -6.67 9.89 0.10
CA GLN A 201 -6.11 10.58 1.26
C GLN A 201 -5.49 11.87 0.72
N VAL A 202 -6.20 12.99 0.85
CA VAL A 202 -5.71 14.33 0.47
C VAL A 202 -4.95 14.89 1.67
N GLU A 203 -3.68 15.25 1.48
CA GLU A 203 -2.82 15.79 2.54
C GLU A 203 -2.59 17.29 2.32
N THR A 204 -3.01 18.10 3.28
CA THR A 204 -2.88 19.57 3.29
C THR A 204 -1.86 20.05 4.30
N ALA A 205 -1.13 21.11 3.93
CA ALA A 205 -0.01 21.63 4.69
C ALA A 205 -0.24 23.04 5.26
N GLU A 206 0.48 23.34 6.35
CA GLU A 206 0.55 24.65 6.99
C GLU A 206 2.02 25.01 7.30
N PRO A 207 2.39 26.30 7.41
CA PRO A 207 3.71 26.71 7.87
C PRO A 207 4.00 26.17 9.26
N ASP A 208 5.18 25.56 9.48
CA ASP A 208 5.55 25.04 10.80
C ASP A 208 6.04 26.18 11.72
N PRO A 209 5.35 26.47 12.86
CA PRO A 209 5.80 27.47 13.81
C PRO A 209 7.10 27.10 14.53
N ALA A 210 7.48 25.82 14.55
CA ALA A 210 8.75 25.36 15.14
C ALA A 210 9.94 25.48 14.17
N SER A 211 9.68 25.48 12.85
CA SER A 211 10.69 25.40 11.78
C SER A 211 10.44 26.48 10.71
N PRO A 212 10.77 27.77 10.99
CA PRO A 212 10.49 28.87 10.06
C PRO A 212 11.03 28.62 8.65
N GLY A 213 10.15 28.73 7.65
CA GLY A 213 10.46 28.44 6.25
C GLY A 213 10.14 27.00 5.81
N GLN A 214 9.75 26.11 6.72
CA GLN A 214 9.27 24.76 6.39
C GLN A 214 7.74 24.67 6.45
N LEU A 215 7.21 23.64 5.80
CA LEU A 215 5.80 23.24 5.89
C LEU A 215 5.68 21.93 6.68
N ARG A 216 4.55 21.77 7.38
CA ARG A 216 4.13 20.54 8.04
C ARG A 216 2.71 20.17 7.61
N LEU A 217 2.33 18.91 7.75
CA LEU A 217 0.92 18.52 7.63
C LEU A 217 0.06 19.15 8.73
N ASP A 218 -1.13 19.59 8.32
CA ASP A 218 -2.17 20.05 9.24
C ASP A 218 -2.72 18.92 10.11
N ASN A 219 -3.55 19.30 11.08
CA ASN A 219 -4.10 18.37 12.05
C ASN A 219 -5.04 17.31 11.46
N TYR A 220 -5.81 17.61 10.40
CA TYR A 220 -6.72 16.65 9.77
C TYR A 220 -5.97 15.65 8.87
N SER A 221 -4.93 16.12 8.19
CA SER A 221 -4.02 15.29 7.40
C SER A 221 -3.23 14.33 8.29
N ARG A 222 -2.76 14.82 9.45
CA ARG A 222 -2.20 13.99 10.54
C ARG A 222 -3.20 12.92 11.02
N ALA A 223 -4.45 13.29 11.28
CA ALA A 223 -5.50 12.33 11.68
C ALA A 223 -5.75 11.26 10.59
N ALA A 224 -5.92 11.68 9.34
CA ALA A 224 -6.14 10.77 8.21
C ALA A 224 -5.00 9.76 8.09
N ARG A 225 -3.75 10.23 8.07
CA ARG A 225 -2.57 9.36 7.95
C ARG A 225 -2.44 8.40 9.13
N LEU A 226 -2.58 8.88 10.37
CA LEU A 226 -2.58 8.02 11.57
C LEU A 226 -3.61 6.88 11.44
N SER A 227 -4.84 7.19 11.00
CA SER A 227 -5.91 6.18 10.92
C SER A 227 -5.69 5.17 9.78
N PHE A 228 -5.19 5.61 8.62
CA PHE A 228 -4.90 4.67 7.53
C PHE A 228 -3.65 3.83 7.80
N MET A 229 -2.64 4.39 8.48
CA MET A 229 -1.43 3.66 8.86
C MET A 229 -1.69 2.64 9.97
N LEU A 230 -2.40 3.03 11.04
CA LEU A 230 -2.59 2.19 12.23
C LEU A 230 -3.84 1.31 12.14
N TRP A 231 -4.92 1.75 11.49
CA TRP A 231 -6.20 1.03 11.48
C TRP A 231 -6.71 0.70 10.06
N ASN A 232 -5.94 1.00 9.01
CA ASN A 232 -6.29 0.79 7.60
C ASN A 232 -7.70 1.30 7.23
N THR A 233 -8.10 2.46 7.75
CA THR A 233 -9.47 2.99 7.61
C THR A 233 -9.55 4.48 7.95
N THR A 234 -10.70 5.11 7.67
CA THR A 234 -10.96 6.53 7.93
C THR A 234 -10.91 6.88 9.43
N PRO A 235 -10.51 8.10 9.82
CA PRO A 235 -10.54 8.56 11.21
C PRO A 235 -11.91 8.45 11.88
N ASN A 236 -11.92 7.98 13.12
CA ASN A 236 -13.11 8.02 13.97
C ASN A 236 -13.32 9.43 14.57
N GLU A 237 -14.49 9.67 15.17
CA GLU A 237 -14.80 10.98 15.75
C GLU A 237 -13.81 11.40 16.85
N THR A 238 -13.29 10.49 17.67
CA THR A 238 -12.29 10.84 18.69
C THR A 238 -11.03 11.48 18.08
N LEU A 239 -10.57 10.95 16.94
CA LEU A 239 -9.38 11.44 16.24
C LEU A 239 -9.67 12.72 15.43
N LEU A 240 -10.84 12.84 14.80
CA LEU A 240 -11.28 14.08 14.13
C LEU A 240 -11.49 15.23 15.12
N SER A 241 -12.11 14.96 16.27
CA SER A 241 -12.21 15.88 17.40
C SER A 241 -10.83 16.27 17.98
N ALA A 242 -9.83 15.38 17.94
CA ALA A 242 -8.47 15.72 18.37
C ALA A 242 -7.78 16.64 17.36
N ALA A 243 -7.95 16.39 16.06
CA ALA A 243 -7.47 17.26 15.00
C ALA A 243 -8.10 18.67 15.08
N GLU A 244 -9.41 18.75 15.31
CA GLU A 244 -10.16 20.00 15.45
C GLU A 244 -9.69 20.87 16.62
N ARG A 245 -9.12 20.24 17.67
CA ARG A 245 -8.52 20.92 18.83
C ARG A 245 -7.01 21.17 18.68
N GLY A 246 -6.41 20.94 17.52
CA GLY A 246 -4.97 21.13 17.28
C GLY A 246 -4.06 20.13 18.01
N GLN A 247 -4.62 19.01 18.51
CA GLN A 247 -3.91 18.13 19.45
C GLN A 247 -2.90 17.19 18.78
N LEU A 248 -2.93 17.04 17.45
CA LEU A 248 -2.01 16.15 16.74
C LEU A 248 -0.72 16.83 16.31
N THR A 249 -0.61 18.15 16.50
CA THR A 249 0.63 18.93 16.35
C THR A 249 1.40 19.17 17.66
N ASP A 250 0.86 18.74 18.80
CA ASP A 250 1.57 18.69 20.09
C ASP A 250 2.21 17.29 20.25
N PRO A 251 3.54 17.16 20.43
CA PRO A 251 4.19 15.84 20.49
C PRO A 251 3.72 14.94 21.63
N ALA A 252 3.42 15.49 22.81
CA ALA A 252 2.99 14.69 23.97
C ALA A 252 1.53 14.23 23.84
N ARG A 253 0.69 15.03 23.16
CA ARG A 253 -0.67 14.64 22.82
C ARG A 253 -0.71 13.65 21.67
N LEU A 254 0.17 13.80 20.67
CA LEU A 254 0.36 12.85 19.58
C LEU A 254 0.78 11.48 20.12
N GLU A 255 1.78 11.42 21.01
CA GLU A 255 2.26 10.19 21.66
C GLU A 255 1.15 9.47 22.43
N ALA A 256 0.38 10.21 23.24
CA ALA A 256 -0.73 9.63 24.00
C ALA A 256 -1.87 9.10 23.10
N ILE A 257 -2.17 9.80 21.99
CA ILE A 257 -3.19 9.35 21.03
C ILE A 257 -2.70 8.13 20.25
N ALA A 258 -1.47 8.17 19.71
CA ALA A 258 -0.87 7.08 18.96
C ALA A 258 -0.71 5.80 19.81
N SER A 259 -0.34 5.95 21.09
CA SER A 259 -0.27 4.84 22.05
C SER A 259 -1.62 4.11 22.16
N HIS A 260 -2.71 4.84 22.42
CA HIS A 260 -4.05 4.26 22.45
C HIS A 260 -4.51 3.71 21.09
N MET A 261 -3.97 4.20 19.97
CA MET A 261 -4.24 3.65 18.64
C MET A 261 -3.54 2.31 18.40
N VAL A 262 -2.28 2.11 18.85
CA VAL A 262 -1.58 0.80 18.76
C VAL A 262 -2.03 -0.21 19.82
N GLU A 263 -2.58 0.24 20.96
CA GLU A 263 -3.24 -0.62 21.96
C GLU A 263 -4.61 -1.14 21.49
N SER A 264 -5.28 -0.39 20.60
CA SER A 264 -6.63 -0.70 20.12
C SER A 264 -6.70 -2.02 19.33
N ARG A 265 -7.81 -2.75 19.45
CA ARG A 265 -8.11 -3.92 18.58
C ARG A 265 -8.11 -3.56 17.09
N ARG A 266 -8.38 -2.30 16.73
CA ARG A 266 -8.32 -1.82 15.33
C ARG A 266 -6.89 -1.86 14.76
N PHE A 267 -5.85 -1.93 15.60
CA PHE A 267 -4.47 -2.09 15.15
C PHE A 267 -4.21 -3.44 14.46
N GLU A 268 -5.04 -4.46 14.73
CA GLU A 268 -4.96 -5.74 14.02
C GLU A 268 -5.18 -5.56 12.50
N GLU A 269 -6.14 -4.75 12.07
CA GLU A 269 -6.39 -4.50 10.65
C GLU A 269 -5.29 -3.64 9.98
N GLY A 270 -4.66 -2.74 10.73
CA GLY A 270 -3.47 -2.01 10.26
C GLY A 270 -2.29 -2.94 10.01
N VAL A 271 -1.96 -3.80 10.98
CA VAL A 271 -0.87 -4.79 10.87
C VAL A 271 -1.16 -5.83 9.80
N ARG A 272 -2.41 -6.30 9.66
CA ARG A 272 -2.84 -7.21 8.58
C ARG A 272 -2.67 -6.55 7.20
N ALA A 273 -3.07 -5.29 7.05
CA ALA A 273 -2.91 -4.56 5.79
C ALA A 273 -1.44 -4.27 5.45
N PHE A 274 -0.63 -3.88 6.45
CA PHE A 274 0.81 -3.65 6.31
C PHE A 274 1.54 -4.91 5.82
N PHE A 275 1.38 -6.05 6.51
CA PHE A 275 2.05 -7.28 6.11
C PHE A 275 1.50 -7.86 4.79
N ALA A 276 0.22 -7.63 4.47
CA ALA A 276 -0.32 -7.98 3.15
C ALA A 276 0.33 -7.15 2.02
N ASP A 277 0.59 -5.86 2.24
CA ASP A 277 1.34 -5.03 1.28
C ASP A 277 2.82 -5.46 1.22
N MET A 278 3.53 -5.50 2.36
CA MET A 278 4.96 -5.84 2.44
C MET A 278 5.30 -7.21 1.82
N LEU A 279 4.42 -8.20 1.98
CA LEU A 279 4.62 -9.57 1.49
C LEU A 279 3.93 -9.85 0.13
N LEU A 280 3.46 -8.81 -0.56
CA LEU A 280 2.88 -8.89 -1.91
C LEU A 280 1.65 -9.84 -2.00
N PHE A 281 0.78 -9.81 -0.98
CA PHE A 281 -0.37 -10.71 -0.90
C PHE A 281 -1.45 -10.43 -1.95
N GLU A 282 -1.40 -9.30 -2.69
CA GLU A 282 -2.23 -9.10 -3.88
C GLU A 282 -1.99 -10.21 -4.93
N LYS A 283 -0.80 -10.81 -4.96
CA LYS A 283 -0.45 -11.90 -5.89
C LYS A 283 -1.16 -13.22 -5.56
N PHE A 284 -1.86 -13.34 -4.44
CA PHE A 284 -2.75 -14.49 -4.18
C PHE A 284 -4.03 -14.45 -5.04
N ASP A 285 -4.52 -13.28 -5.46
CA ASP A 285 -5.69 -13.17 -6.35
C ASP A 285 -5.43 -13.83 -7.74
N GLU A 286 -4.16 -13.99 -8.13
CA GLU A 286 -3.71 -14.61 -9.40
C GLU A 286 -3.01 -15.98 -9.22
N LEU A 287 -2.94 -16.53 -7.99
CA LEU A 287 -2.13 -17.72 -7.70
C LEU A 287 -2.71 -19.02 -8.30
N ALA A 288 -2.27 -19.35 -9.51
CA ALA A 288 -2.58 -20.60 -10.20
C ALA A 288 -1.47 -21.66 -10.08
N LYS A 289 -1.88 -22.93 -10.05
CA LYS A 289 -1.00 -24.11 -10.04
C LYS A 289 -1.53 -25.14 -11.02
N ASP A 290 -0.63 -25.93 -11.61
CA ASP A 290 -0.99 -27.02 -12.52
C ASP A 290 -1.65 -28.16 -11.71
N PRO A 291 -2.93 -28.50 -11.95
CA PRO A 291 -3.64 -29.52 -11.17
C PRO A 291 -3.17 -30.95 -11.47
N VAL A 292 -2.43 -31.18 -12.56
CA VAL A 292 -1.82 -32.49 -12.87
C VAL A 292 -0.56 -32.69 -12.04
N VAL A 293 0.22 -31.62 -11.81
CA VAL A 293 1.40 -31.64 -10.93
C VAL A 293 1.00 -31.55 -9.44
N TYR A 294 -0.03 -30.75 -9.14
CA TYR A 294 -0.41 -30.38 -7.77
C TYR A 294 -1.91 -30.66 -7.50
N PRO A 295 -2.35 -31.93 -7.47
CA PRO A 295 -3.76 -32.30 -7.34
C PRO A 295 -4.41 -31.90 -6.00
N TYR A 296 -3.62 -31.52 -4.99
CA TYR A 296 -4.13 -30.98 -3.72
C TYR A 296 -4.41 -29.46 -3.79
N PHE A 297 -3.95 -28.75 -4.82
CA PHE A 297 -4.16 -27.31 -4.94
C PHE A 297 -5.55 -26.99 -5.48
N ASN A 298 -6.31 -26.21 -4.70
CA ASN A 298 -7.69 -25.85 -4.99
C ASN A 298 -7.99 -24.43 -4.47
N GLN A 299 -9.13 -23.85 -4.87
CA GLN A 299 -9.48 -22.47 -4.51
C GLN A 299 -9.68 -22.24 -3.00
N GLU A 300 -10.09 -23.24 -2.22
CA GLU A 300 -10.20 -23.08 -0.77
C GLU A 300 -8.83 -23.11 -0.10
N LEU A 301 -7.92 -24.00 -0.52
CA LEU A 301 -6.53 -23.95 -0.08
C LEU A 301 -5.89 -22.59 -0.41
N ALA A 302 -6.10 -22.08 -1.62
CA ALA A 302 -5.56 -20.80 -2.06
C ALA A 302 -6.01 -19.62 -1.18
N LYS A 303 -7.26 -19.61 -0.70
CA LYS A 303 -7.77 -18.64 0.29
C LYS A 303 -7.14 -18.83 1.67
N SER A 304 -6.96 -20.08 2.10
CA SER A 304 -6.35 -20.41 3.40
C SER A 304 -4.85 -20.04 3.46
N LEU A 305 -4.13 -19.97 2.34
CA LEU A 305 -2.70 -19.63 2.28
C LEU A 305 -2.34 -18.26 2.92
N PRO A 306 -2.85 -17.10 2.44
CA PRO A 306 -2.54 -15.81 3.06
C PRO A 306 -3.10 -15.68 4.47
N GLU A 307 -4.27 -16.27 4.73
CA GLU A 307 -4.94 -16.17 6.04
C GLU A 307 -4.19 -16.95 7.15
N GLN A 308 -3.53 -18.08 6.84
CA GLN A 308 -2.60 -18.71 7.79
C GLN A 308 -1.45 -17.76 8.16
N MET A 309 -0.87 -17.09 7.15
CA MET A 309 0.26 -16.18 7.37
C MET A 309 -0.16 -14.99 8.23
N LEU A 310 -1.24 -14.29 7.86
CA LEU A 310 -1.78 -13.17 8.65
C LEU A 310 -2.15 -13.59 10.07
N ARG A 311 -2.78 -14.75 10.27
CA ARG A 311 -3.10 -15.26 11.62
C ARG A 311 -1.86 -15.56 12.45
N THR A 312 -0.82 -16.14 11.84
CA THR A 312 0.45 -16.40 12.54
C THR A 312 1.12 -15.09 12.95
N ILE A 313 1.18 -14.12 12.02
CA ILE A 313 1.76 -12.78 12.23
C ILE A 313 1.02 -12.05 13.37
N VAL A 314 -0.32 -12.06 13.38
CA VAL A 314 -1.14 -11.41 14.41
C VAL A 314 -1.07 -12.10 15.78
N ASP A 315 -1.15 -13.43 15.84
CA ASP A 315 -1.05 -14.14 17.13
C ASP A 315 0.31 -13.89 17.78
N HIS A 316 1.39 -13.93 16.99
CA HIS A 316 2.74 -13.68 17.45
C HIS A 316 2.98 -12.23 17.87
N LEU A 317 2.77 -11.26 16.97
CA LEU A 317 3.12 -9.86 17.21
C LEU A 317 2.15 -9.12 18.12
N LEU A 318 0.86 -9.46 18.10
CA LEU A 318 -0.18 -8.68 18.77
C LEU A 318 -0.85 -9.44 19.92
N THR A 319 -1.16 -10.73 19.75
CA THR A 319 -1.81 -11.50 20.82
C THR A 319 -0.81 -11.97 21.89
N ARG A 320 0.46 -12.16 21.50
CA ARG A 320 1.56 -12.60 22.37
C ARG A 320 2.60 -11.51 22.64
N ASP A 321 2.51 -10.37 21.95
CA ASP A 321 3.44 -9.23 22.02
C ASP A 321 4.92 -9.64 21.80
N GLY A 322 5.14 -10.58 20.87
CA GLY A 322 6.43 -11.21 20.62
C GLY A 322 7.38 -10.40 19.73
N ASP A 323 8.67 -10.68 19.88
CA ASP A 323 9.76 -10.15 19.06
C ASP A 323 9.53 -10.44 17.57
N TYR A 324 9.61 -9.43 16.71
CA TYR A 324 9.41 -9.57 15.26
C TYR A 324 10.29 -10.65 14.62
N ARG A 325 11.52 -10.83 15.10
CA ARG A 325 12.50 -11.78 14.56
C ARG A 325 12.07 -13.23 14.79
N GLU A 326 11.27 -13.48 15.82
CA GLU A 326 10.69 -14.81 16.06
C GLU A 326 9.61 -15.20 15.03
N LEU A 327 9.12 -14.29 14.16
CA LEU A 327 8.29 -14.68 13.00
C LEU A 327 9.01 -15.65 12.06
N PHE A 328 10.35 -15.65 12.06
CA PHE A 328 11.16 -16.55 11.23
C PHE A 328 11.46 -17.89 11.91
N THR A 329 11.16 -18.05 13.21
CA THR A 329 11.53 -19.25 14.00
C THR A 329 10.37 -19.85 14.80
N THR A 330 9.23 -19.17 14.93
CA THR A 330 8.07 -19.61 15.71
C THR A 330 7.51 -20.95 15.21
N ASN A 331 7.36 -21.92 16.11
CA ASN A 331 6.77 -23.22 15.82
C ASN A 331 5.22 -23.21 15.82
N ARG A 332 4.61 -22.06 16.12
CA ARG A 332 3.16 -21.91 16.31
C ARG A 332 2.50 -21.24 15.11
N THR A 333 1.35 -21.74 14.70
CA THR A 333 0.60 -21.27 13.52
C THR A 333 -0.88 -21.66 13.62
N PHE A 334 -1.65 -21.53 12.52
CA PHE A 334 -3.07 -21.83 12.43
C PHE A 334 -3.37 -22.82 11.31
N MET A 335 -4.25 -23.78 11.58
CA MET A 335 -4.71 -24.79 10.63
C MET A 335 -6.23 -24.74 10.46
N ASP A 336 -6.67 -24.69 9.21
CA ASP A 336 -7.98 -25.14 8.76
C ASP A 336 -7.87 -26.61 8.26
N ARG A 337 -8.91 -27.12 7.60
CA ARG A 337 -8.89 -28.47 7.02
C ARG A 337 -8.06 -28.57 5.73
N GLN A 338 -7.97 -27.51 4.92
CA GLN A 338 -7.22 -27.54 3.65
C GLN A 338 -5.72 -27.63 3.91
N LEU A 339 -5.19 -26.74 4.75
CA LEU A 339 -3.77 -26.71 5.15
C LEU A 339 -3.38 -27.99 5.90
N ALA A 340 -4.22 -28.48 6.82
CA ALA A 340 -3.96 -29.72 7.53
C ALA A 340 -3.80 -30.93 6.60
N SER A 341 -4.59 -30.98 5.52
CA SER A 341 -4.50 -32.03 4.49
C SER A 341 -3.19 -31.94 3.70
N LEU A 342 -2.78 -30.73 3.30
CA LEU A 342 -1.49 -30.47 2.64
C LEU A 342 -0.28 -30.76 3.56
N TYR A 343 -0.42 -30.49 4.85
CA TYR A 343 0.66 -30.62 5.85
C TYR A 343 0.72 -32.02 6.47
N GLN A 344 -0.29 -32.86 6.21
CA GLN A 344 -0.45 -34.21 6.77
C GLN A 344 -0.52 -34.23 8.31
N VAL A 345 -1.09 -33.18 8.90
CA VAL A 345 -1.24 -33.02 10.37
C VAL A 345 -2.70 -33.20 10.82
N PRO A 346 -2.95 -33.78 12.01
CA PRO A 346 -4.31 -33.97 12.50
C PRO A 346 -4.93 -32.67 13.01
N VAL A 347 -6.15 -32.37 12.54
CA VAL A 347 -7.00 -31.28 13.04
C VAL A 347 -8.27 -31.83 13.71
N ARG A 348 -8.67 -31.21 14.82
CA ARG A 348 -9.84 -31.63 15.62
C ARG A 348 -11.14 -30.97 15.15
N LYS A 349 -11.08 -29.70 14.73
CA LYS A 349 -12.27 -29.01 14.18
C LYS A 349 -12.58 -29.51 12.77
N SER A 350 -13.87 -29.64 12.47
CA SER A 350 -14.36 -29.90 11.11
C SER A 350 -14.32 -28.65 10.22
N GLU A 351 -14.49 -27.47 10.82
CA GLU A 351 -14.64 -26.18 10.14
C GLU A 351 -13.90 -25.07 10.91
N GLY A 352 -13.49 -24.04 10.17
CA GLY A 352 -12.75 -22.90 10.72
C GLY A 352 -11.34 -23.25 11.23
N TRP A 353 -10.75 -22.27 11.92
CA TRP A 353 -9.34 -22.29 12.31
C TRP A 353 -9.11 -22.84 13.72
N GLN A 354 -7.99 -23.54 13.92
CA GLN A 354 -7.41 -23.82 15.24
C GLN A 354 -5.91 -23.54 15.25
N THR A 355 -5.34 -23.26 16.42
CA THR A 355 -3.89 -23.18 16.61
C THR A 355 -3.26 -24.56 16.43
N TYR A 356 -2.12 -24.62 15.77
CA TYR A 356 -1.25 -25.80 15.66
C TYR A 356 0.17 -25.43 16.08
N GLU A 357 0.92 -26.38 16.62
CA GLU A 357 2.28 -26.16 17.09
C GLU A 357 3.18 -27.33 16.65
N PHE A 358 4.24 -27.01 15.90
CA PHE A 358 5.24 -27.97 15.43
C PHE A 358 6.25 -28.32 16.52
N GLN A 359 6.94 -29.45 16.34
CA GLN A 359 8.04 -29.81 17.23
C GLN A 359 9.24 -28.86 17.04
N PRO A 360 10.05 -28.60 18.07
CA PRO A 360 11.25 -27.77 17.93
C PRO A 360 12.18 -28.33 16.86
N GLY A 361 12.56 -27.48 15.89
CA GLY A 361 13.43 -27.85 14.76
C GLY A 361 12.71 -28.35 13.50
N ASP A 362 11.38 -28.38 13.48
CA ASP A 362 10.59 -28.64 12.26
C ASP A 362 10.87 -27.55 11.19
N ASP A 363 10.95 -27.96 9.93
CA ASP A 363 11.10 -27.05 8.77
C ASP A 363 9.84 -26.21 8.51
N ARG A 364 8.72 -26.51 9.17
CA ARG A 364 7.51 -25.67 9.18
C ARG A 364 7.56 -24.49 10.14
N ALA A 365 8.61 -24.38 10.96
CA ALA A 365 8.79 -23.23 11.84
C ALA A 365 9.04 -21.94 11.05
N GLY A 366 8.44 -20.84 11.51
CA GLY A 366 8.50 -19.52 10.88
C GLY A 366 7.66 -19.37 9.61
N ILE A 367 7.42 -18.12 9.22
CA ILE A 367 6.60 -17.79 8.03
C ILE A 367 7.18 -18.32 6.71
N LEU A 368 8.49 -18.59 6.66
CA LEU A 368 9.18 -19.15 5.48
C LEU A 368 8.90 -20.65 5.25
N GLY A 369 8.53 -21.39 6.30
CA GLY A 369 8.11 -22.79 6.22
C GLY A 369 6.62 -22.97 5.84
N GLN A 370 5.86 -21.87 5.75
CA GLN A 370 4.42 -21.90 5.46
C GLN A 370 4.13 -21.97 3.95
N ALA A 371 3.12 -22.75 3.58
CA ALA A 371 2.74 -23.00 2.20
C ALA A 371 2.34 -21.73 1.45
N GLY A 372 1.87 -20.68 2.12
CA GLY A 372 1.62 -19.37 1.50
C GLY A 372 2.88 -18.81 0.86
N PHE A 373 3.94 -18.60 1.65
CA PHE A 373 5.25 -18.15 1.16
C PHE A 373 5.81 -19.10 0.09
N LEU A 374 5.80 -20.40 0.38
CA LEU A 374 6.40 -21.42 -0.49
C LEU A 374 5.69 -21.57 -1.85
N ALA A 375 4.38 -21.39 -1.90
CA ALA A 375 3.59 -21.48 -3.13
C ALA A 375 3.61 -20.18 -3.95
N LEU A 376 3.55 -19.02 -3.28
CA LEU A 376 3.51 -17.71 -3.94
C LEU A 376 4.80 -17.46 -4.74
N TYR A 377 5.96 -17.79 -4.17
CA TYR A 377 7.26 -17.67 -4.85
C TYR A 377 7.67 -18.98 -5.53
N SER A 378 6.79 -19.56 -6.33
CA SER A 378 7.06 -20.74 -7.14
C SER A 378 6.18 -20.79 -8.38
N HIS A 379 6.68 -21.39 -9.47
CA HIS A 379 5.95 -21.47 -10.73
C HIS A 379 4.66 -22.30 -10.60
N SER A 380 3.81 -22.27 -11.63
CA SER A 380 2.57 -23.06 -11.69
C SER A 380 2.84 -24.57 -11.63
N GLY A 381 3.92 -25.06 -12.29
CA GLY A 381 4.25 -26.49 -12.42
C GLY A 381 5.51 -26.96 -11.70
N ARG A 382 6.22 -26.13 -10.91
CA ARG A 382 7.39 -26.55 -10.10
C ARG A 382 7.72 -25.55 -8.98
N SER A 383 8.53 -25.98 -8.01
CA SER A 383 9.22 -25.09 -7.07
C SER A 383 10.21 -24.16 -7.79
N SER A 384 10.64 -23.09 -7.12
CA SER A 384 11.66 -22.18 -7.65
C SER A 384 12.54 -21.58 -6.55
N PRO A 385 13.77 -22.11 -6.34
CA PRO A 385 14.75 -21.55 -5.41
C PRO A 385 15.04 -20.07 -5.68
N THR A 386 15.25 -19.71 -6.95
CA THR A 386 15.60 -18.34 -7.36
C THR A 386 14.50 -17.35 -7.00
N LEU A 387 13.22 -17.69 -7.20
CA LEU A 387 12.10 -16.83 -6.78
C LEU A 387 11.95 -16.74 -5.26
N ARG A 388 12.13 -17.85 -4.53
CA ARG A 388 12.10 -17.87 -3.05
C ARG A 388 13.21 -17.00 -2.46
N GLY A 389 14.43 -17.12 -2.97
CA GLY A 389 15.57 -16.31 -2.56
C GLY A 389 15.43 -14.84 -2.94
N ARG A 390 14.90 -14.53 -4.14
CA ARG A 390 14.57 -13.16 -4.56
C ARG A 390 13.56 -12.51 -3.61
N ALA A 391 12.48 -13.22 -3.27
CA ALA A 391 11.47 -12.70 -2.35
C ALA A 391 12.03 -12.40 -0.96
N ILE A 392 12.97 -13.21 -0.45
CA ILE A 392 13.64 -12.95 0.83
C ILE A 392 14.49 -11.67 0.73
N ARG A 393 15.33 -11.53 -0.31
CA ARG A 393 16.14 -10.33 -0.56
C ARG A 393 15.27 -9.06 -0.65
N GLU A 394 14.28 -9.05 -1.52
CA GLU A 394 13.52 -7.82 -1.84
C GLU A 394 12.49 -7.42 -0.78
N LEU A 395 11.83 -8.40 -0.14
CA LEU A 395 10.67 -8.15 0.72
C LEU A 395 11.01 -8.20 2.20
N LEU A 396 12.02 -9.00 2.59
CA LEU A 396 12.42 -9.17 3.98
C LEU A 396 13.75 -8.50 4.31
N MET A 397 14.64 -8.30 3.33
CA MET A 397 15.94 -7.62 3.53
C MET A 397 16.03 -6.26 2.83
N CYS A 398 15.00 -5.86 2.07
CA CYS A 398 14.93 -4.62 1.29
C CYS A 398 16.12 -4.43 0.34
N GLN A 399 16.59 -5.54 -0.26
CA GLN A 399 17.72 -5.59 -1.19
C GLN A 399 17.21 -5.92 -2.60
N PRO A 400 17.20 -4.96 -3.53
CA PRO A 400 16.85 -5.19 -4.93
C PRO A 400 17.72 -6.29 -5.57
N VAL A 401 17.08 -7.26 -6.23
CA VAL A 401 17.78 -8.23 -7.08
C VAL A 401 17.71 -7.74 -8.52
N PRO A 402 18.85 -7.52 -9.21
CA PRO A 402 18.85 -7.07 -10.59
C PRO A 402 18.07 -8.01 -11.51
N ASP A 403 17.37 -7.44 -12.50
CA ASP A 403 16.60 -8.21 -13.47
C ASP A 403 17.51 -9.15 -14.29
N PRO A 404 16.99 -10.31 -14.71
CA PRO A 404 17.75 -11.28 -15.49
C PRO A 404 18.08 -10.72 -16.89
N PRO A 405 19.21 -11.14 -17.50
CA PRO A 405 19.50 -10.83 -18.90
C PRO A 405 18.38 -11.29 -19.85
N GLY A 406 18.18 -10.59 -20.97
CA GLY A 406 17.10 -10.90 -21.92
C GLY A 406 17.21 -12.27 -22.58
N ASP A 407 18.44 -12.75 -22.83
CA ASP A 407 18.72 -13.95 -23.64
C ASP A 407 19.02 -15.23 -22.79
N VAL A 408 18.48 -15.33 -21.57
CA VAL A 408 18.76 -16.47 -20.66
C VAL A 408 18.15 -17.78 -21.15
N ASN A 409 18.99 -18.82 -21.28
CA ASN A 409 18.56 -20.17 -21.66
C ASN A 409 18.05 -20.98 -20.46
N PHE A 410 16.76 -20.84 -20.15
CA PHE A 410 16.13 -21.55 -19.03
C PHE A 410 15.98 -23.07 -19.21
N THR A 411 16.27 -23.66 -20.39
CA THR A 411 15.92 -25.05 -20.75
C THR A 411 16.32 -26.07 -19.67
N ALA A 412 17.57 -26.02 -19.20
CA ALA A 412 18.10 -26.95 -18.21
C ALA A 412 17.45 -26.80 -16.81
N VAL A 413 16.96 -25.60 -16.47
CA VAL A 413 16.24 -25.33 -15.21
C VAL A 413 14.76 -25.73 -15.31
N GLN A 414 14.18 -25.63 -16.50
CA GLN A 414 12.77 -25.91 -16.78
C GLN A 414 12.49 -27.42 -16.86
N ASP A 415 13.42 -28.23 -17.38
CA ASP A 415 13.28 -29.69 -17.52
C ASP A 415 13.34 -30.42 -16.17
N THR A 416 12.19 -30.48 -15.48
CA THR A 416 11.99 -31.27 -14.27
C THR A 416 11.96 -32.79 -14.52
N SER A 417 11.94 -33.24 -15.78
CA SER A 417 11.99 -34.67 -16.13
C SER A 417 13.42 -35.22 -16.26
N ASN A 418 14.42 -34.33 -16.20
CA ASN A 418 15.81 -34.65 -16.48
C ASN A 418 16.42 -35.62 -15.45
N LYS A 419 16.57 -36.89 -15.83
CA LYS A 419 17.15 -37.93 -14.95
C LYS A 419 18.63 -37.73 -14.63
N ALA A 420 19.36 -36.93 -15.43
CA ALA A 420 20.75 -36.55 -15.15
C ALA A 420 20.85 -35.29 -14.26
N MET A 421 19.79 -34.49 -14.18
CA MET A 421 19.68 -33.32 -13.29
C MET A 421 18.44 -33.43 -12.38
N PRO A 422 18.35 -34.48 -11.53
CA PRO A 422 17.11 -34.87 -10.87
C PRO A 422 16.60 -33.84 -9.84
N THR A 423 17.49 -33.00 -9.29
CA THR A 423 17.14 -31.96 -8.29
C THR A 423 17.31 -30.55 -8.84
N ALA A 424 16.52 -29.60 -8.32
CA ALA A 424 16.61 -28.18 -8.65
C ALA A 424 18.04 -27.61 -8.46
N ARG A 425 18.78 -28.08 -7.44
CA ARG A 425 20.18 -27.72 -7.20
C ARG A 425 21.11 -28.06 -8.37
N ILE A 426 20.96 -29.25 -8.93
CA ILE A 426 21.79 -29.71 -10.06
C ILE A 426 21.42 -28.92 -11.32
N ARG A 427 20.12 -28.72 -11.57
CA ARG A 427 19.65 -27.91 -12.71
C ARG A 427 20.13 -26.45 -12.66
N LEU A 428 20.10 -25.82 -11.49
CA LEU A 428 20.57 -24.44 -11.28
C LEU A 428 22.10 -24.29 -11.37
N THR A 429 22.87 -25.39 -11.32
CA THR A 429 24.33 -25.34 -11.51
C THR A 429 24.69 -24.66 -12.83
N ALA A 430 23.92 -24.93 -13.90
CA ALA A 430 24.12 -24.33 -15.22
C ALA A 430 24.03 -22.79 -15.23
N HIS A 431 23.18 -22.18 -14.40
CA HIS A 431 23.09 -20.72 -14.28
C HIS A 431 24.10 -20.17 -13.26
N ARG A 432 24.43 -20.92 -12.20
CA ARG A 432 25.43 -20.52 -11.20
C ARG A 432 26.88 -20.55 -11.71
N THR A 433 27.16 -21.31 -12.78
CA THR A 433 28.48 -21.33 -13.45
C THR A 433 28.56 -20.44 -14.69
N ASP A 434 27.45 -19.89 -15.17
CA ASP A 434 27.43 -18.97 -16.29
C ASP A 434 27.81 -17.54 -15.81
N PRO A 435 28.83 -16.87 -16.39
CA PRO A 435 29.30 -15.57 -15.91
C PRO A 435 28.26 -14.45 -15.96
N VAL A 436 27.23 -14.55 -16.82
CA VAL A 436 26.19 -13.54 -16.97
C VAL A 436 25.05 -13.77 -15.96
N CYS A 437 24.73 -15.03 -15.68
CA CYS A 437 23.66 -15.42 -14.75
C CYS A 437 24.12 -15.48 -13.29
N ALA A 438 25.41 -15.75 -13.03
CA ALA A 438 25.93 -16.01 -11.69
C ALA A 438 25.68 -14.87 -10.69
N GLY A 439 25.68 -13.60 -11.12
CA GLY A 439 25.50 -12.45 -10.22
C GLY A 439 24.24 -12.54 -9.35
N CYS A 440 23.06 -12.64 -9.97
CA CYS A 440 21.78 -12.77 -9.24
C CYS A 440 21.60 -14.16 -8.64
N HIS A 441 22.07 -15.21 -9.30
CA HIS A 441 21.93 -16.60 -8.82
C HIS A 441 22.78 -16.89 -7.57
N MET A 442 23.94 -16.26 -7.39
CA MET A 442 24.75 -16.39 -6.16
C MET A 442 24.07 -15.79 -4.92
N ILE A 443 23.32 -14.70 -5.06
CA ILE A 443 22.66 -14.01 -3.93
C ILE A 443 21.24 -14.50 -3.64
N THR A 444 20.65 -15.35 -4.50
CA THR A 444 19.28 -15.87 -4.36
C THR A 444 19.20 -17.38 -4.21
N ASP A 445 19.86 -18.17 -5.07
CA ASP A 445 19.70 -19.63 -5.08
C ASP A 445 20.11 -20.28 -3.74
N PRO A 446 21.23 -19.94 -3.07
CA PRO A 446 21.60 -20.57 -1.81
C PRO A 446 20.53 -20.41 -0.72
N ILE A 447 19.85 -19.27 -0.70
CA ILE A 447 18.76 -18.99 0.24
C ILE A 447 17.58 -19.92 -0.08
N GLY A 448 17.06 -19.86 -1.32
CA GLY A 448 15.88 -20.61 -1.73
C GLY A 448 16.08 -22.12 -1.83
N LEU A 449 17.31 -22.60 -2.06
CA LEU A 449 17.63 -24.03 -2.12
C LEU A 449 17.47 -24.73 -0.77
N SER A 450 17.56 -24.01 0.34
CA SER A 450 17.25 -24.55 1.67
C SER A 450 15.75 -24.90 1.82
N LEU A 451 14.88 -24.22 1.08
CA LEU A 451 13.43 -24.42 1.10
C LEU A 451 12.97 -25.55 0.17
N GLU A 452 13.87 -26.19 -0.61
CA GLU A 452 13.46 -27.22 -1.57
C GLU A 452 12.99 -28.54 -0.95
N ARG A 453 13.10 -28.71 0.39
CA ARG A 453 12.31 -29.72 1.12
C ARG A 453 10.80 -29.45 1.10
N PHE A 454 10.36 -28.38 0.44
CA PHE A 454 8.98 -28.14 0.04
C PHE A 454 8.84 -27.99 -1.48
N ASP A 455 7.79 -28.56 -2.05
CA ASP A 455 7.44 -28.44 -3.47
C ASP A 455 6.82 -27.06 -3.83
N GLY A 456 6.38 -26.86 -5.07
CA GLY A 456 5.81 -25.59 -5.54
C GLY A 456 4.42 -25.22 -5.01
N ILE A 457 3.79 -26.04 -4.14
CA ILE A 457 2.63 -25.67 -3.33
C ILE A 457 2.91 -25.69 -1.82
N GLY A 458 4.15 -25.95 -1.43
CA GLY A 458 4.55 -26.05 -0.04
C GLY A 458 4.29 -27.42 0.59
N ALA A 459 4.02 -28.49 -0.17
CA ALA A 459 3.97 -29.86 0.36
C ALA A 459 5.37 -30.35 0.72
N PHE A 460 5.52 -31.09 1.82
CA PHE A 460 6.82 -31.54 2.30
C PHE A 460 7.37 -32.73 1.47
N ARG A 461 8.68 -32.71 1.18
CA ARG A 461 9.40 -33.75 0.42
C ARG A 461 10.86 -33.89 0.87
N THR A 462 11.40 -35.10 0.77
CA THR A 462 12.84 -35.41 1.01
C THR A 462 13.62 -35.72 -0.26
N THR A 463 12.91 -35.96 -1.37
CA THR A 463 13.47 -36.37 -2.66
C THR A 463 12.82 -35.62 -3.82
N GLU A 464 13.58 -35.38 -4.88
CA GLU A 464 13.09 -34.92 -6.18
C GLU A 464 13.57 -35.90 -7.25
N ASN A 465 12.67 -36.40 -8.11
CA ASN A 465 12.95 -37.45 -9.10
C ASN A 465 13.67 -38.70 -8.53
N GLY A 466 13.41 -39.05 -7.27
CA GLY A 466 14.06 -40.15 -6.55
C GLY A 466 15.44 -39.84 -5.97
N ALA A 467 16.07 -38.72 -6.33
CA ALA A 467 17.32 -38.26 -5.72
C ALA A 467 17.03 -37.52 -4.41
N ARG A 468 17.88 -37.72 -3.39
CA ARG A 468 17.80 -36.98 -2.12
C ARG A 468 18.08 -35.49 -2.36
N ILE A 469 17.25 -34.64 -1.76
CA ILE A 469 17.43 -33.18 -1.82
C ILE A 469 18.55 -32.76 -0.88
N ASP A 470 19.53 -32.03 -1.40
CA ASP A 470 20.44 -31.21 -0.60
C ASP A 470 19.78 -29.85 -0.35
N TYR A 471 19.59 -29.55 0.95
CA TYR A 471 18.87 -28.42 1.49
C TYR A 471 19.76 -27.55 2.40
N SER A 472 21.08 -27.64 2.22
CA SER A 472 22.03 -26.61 2.68
C SER A 472 21.72 -25.27 2.01
N GLY A 473 22.01 -24.17 2.67
CA GLY A 473 21.87 -22.83 2.13
C GLY A 473 22.80 -21.85 2.81
N SER A 474 22.87 -20.64 2.28
CA SER A 474 23.61 -19.55 2.92
C SER A 474 23.06 -18.18 2.57
N VAL A 475 23.31 -17.20 3.44
CA VAL A 475 23.02 -15.78 3.24
C VAL A 475 24.19 -14.98 3.79
N ASP A 476 24.78 -14.11 2.97
CA ASP A 476 25.83 -13.14 3.36
C ASP A 476 27.01 -13.72 4.16
N GLY A 477 27.37 -14.98 3.88
CA GLY A 477 28.46 -15.72 4.52
C GLY A 477 28.04 -16.60 5.71
N VAL A 478 26.77 -16.56 6.13
CA VAL A 478 26.20 -17.45 7.14
C VAL A 478 25.64 -18.70 6.46
N ASP A 479 26.24 -19.86 6.70
CA ASP A 479 25.76 -21.16 6.25
C ASP A 479 24.66 -21.73 7.18
N PHE A 480 23.66 -22.39 6.62
CA PHE A 480 22.55 -23.01 7.35
C PHE A 480 21.96 -24.25 6.65
N MET A 481 21.09 -24.96 7.37
CA MET A 481 20.36 -26.14 6.87
C MET A 481 18.85 -25.93 6.97
N GLY A 482 18.15 -25.98 5.84
CA GLY A 482 16.69 -25.99 5.78
C GLY A 482 16.01 -24.68 6.18
N ALA A 483 14.67 -24.71 6.17
CA ALA A 483 13.85 -23.56 6.53
C ALA A 483 14.07 -23.11 7.98
N ASN A 484 14.27 -24.05 8.91
CA ASN A 484 14.55 -23.72 10.32
C ASN A 484 15.92 -23.02 10.52
N GLY A 485 16.94 -23.41 9.74
CA GLY A 485 18.25 -22.77 9.75
C GLY A 485 18.23 -21.40 9.09
N LEU A 486 17.60 -21.29 7.91
CA LEU A 486 17.33 -20.03 7.24
C LEU A 486 16.56 -19.05 8.14
N GLY A 487 15.54 -19.54 8.85
CA GLY A 487 14.74 -18.74 9.77
C GLY A 487 15.56 -18.08 10.88
N LYS A 488 16.54 -18.80 11.44
CA LYS A 488 17.49 -18.26 12.42
C LYS A 488 18.43 -17.23 11.79
N ALA A 489 19.00 -17.53 10.62
CA ALA A 489 19.85 -16.59 9.90
C ALA A 489 19.12 -15.28 9.53
N MET A 490 17.81 -15.35 9.21
CA MET A 490 16.97 -14.17 9.00
C MET A 490 16.68 -13.41 10.30
N ALA A 491 16.40 -14.12 11.40
CA ALA A 491 16.19 -13.52 12.72
C ALA A 491 17.43 -12.83 13.30
N GLU A 492 18.64 -13.28 12.91
CA GLU A 492 19.92 -12.74 13.37
C GLU A 492 20.50 -11.66 12.43
N ASN A 493 19.92 -11.45 11.24
CA ASN A 493 20.41 -10.48 10.25
C ASN A 493 19.73 -9.10 10.41
N VAL A 494 20.53 -8.06 10.61
CA VAL A 494 20.08 -6.67 10.79
C VAL A 494 19.36 -6.09 9.57
N ALA A 495 19.65 -6.58 8.36
CA ALA A 495 18.89 -6.17 7.17
C ALA A 495 17.40 -6.53 7.28
N THR A 496 17.07 -7.58 8.04
CA THR A 496 15.69 -8.01 8.30
C THR A 496 14.92 -7.05 9.19
N THR A 497 15.60 -6.43 10.17
CA THR A 497 15.01 -5.47 11.11
C THR A 497 15.02 -4.05 10.55
N GLN A 498 16.07 -3.66 9.83
CA GLN A 498 16.11 -2.42 9.03
C GLN A 498 14.99 -2.41 7.98
N CYS A 499 14.76 -3.52 7.27
CA CYS A 499 13.75 -3.57 6.22
C CYS A 499 12.33 -3.37 6.76
N VAL A 500 11.92 -4.04 7.85
CA VAL A 500 10.56 -3.81 8.40
C VAL A 500 10.39 -2.38 8.95
N ALA A 501 11.45 -1.77 9.49
CA ALA A 501 11.43 -0.36 9.91
C ALA A 501 11.30 0.59 8.71
N GLY A 502 12.04 0.35 7.62
CA GLY A 502 11.94 1.09 6.37
C GLY A 502 10.56 0.96 5.73
N ARG A 503 10.02 -0.26 5.65
CA ARG A 503 8.65 -0.52 5.15
C ARG A 503 7.58 0.13 6.03
N ALA A 504 7.73 0.16 7.35
CA ALA A 504 6.77 0.84 8.23
C ALA A 504 6.74 2.36 7.93
N LEU A 505 7.90 2.99 7.74
CA LEU A 505 8.02 4.39 7.33
C LEU A 505 7.47 4.64 5.90
N GLU A 506 7.74 3.73 4.96
CA GLU A 506 7.20 3.77 3.60
C GLU A 506 5.66 3.69 3.61
N TYR A 507 5.08 2.74 4.36
CA TYR A 507 3.64 2.58 4.50
C TYR A 507 2.97 3.83 5.12
N ALA A 508 3.64 4.46 6.09
CA ALA A 508 3.22 5.72 6.70
C ALA A 508 3.24 6.90 5.73
N THR A 509 4.31 7.03 4.94
CA THR A 509 4.61 8.24 4.16
C THR A 509 4.29 8.14 2.68
N ALA A 510 4.05 6.94 2.14
CA ALA A 510 3.96 6.66 0.70
C ALA A 510 5.16 7.19 -0.10
N HIS A 511 6.35 7.16 0.50
CA HIS A 511 7.63 7.45 -0.14
C HIS A 511 8.60 6.29 0.15
N PRO A 512 9.42 5.84 -0.82
CA PRO A 512 10.42 4.82 -0.57
C PRO A 512 11.41 5.23 0.53
N SER A 513 11.87 4.25 1.31
CA SER A 513 12.75 4.45 2.46
C SER A 513 14.19 4.88 2.09
N ASP A 514 14.59 4.67 0.86
CA ASP A 514 15.99 4.62 0.41
C ASP A 514 16.70 5.98 0.56
N ASP A 515 16.01 7.09 0.26
CA ASP A 515 16.49 8.46 0.47
C ASP A 515 16.69 8.82 1.97
N ASN A 516 16.19 7.98 2.87
CA ASN A 516 16.10 8.25 4.31
C ASN A 516 16.86 7.21 5.16
N TYR A 517 17.90 6.55 4.62
CA TYR A 517 18.66 5.48 5.30
C TYR A 517 19.00 5.78 6.78
N ARG A 518 19.51 6.98 7.11
CA ARG A 518 19.87 7.37 8.49
C ARG A 518 18.68 7.37 9.47
N LEU A 519 17.49 7.64 8.95
CA LEU A 519 16.25 7.63 9.71
C LEU A 519 15.75 6.19 9.90
N VAL A 520 15.94 5.32 8.89
CA VAL A 520 15.70 3.87 9.04
C VAL A 520 16.66 3.27 10.08
N ASP A 521 17.95 3.64 10.06
CA ASP A 521 18.94 3.21 11.05
C ASP A 521 18.58 3.67 12.47
N ALA A 522 18.05 4.89 12.62
CA ALA A 522 17.59 5.42 13.91
C ALA A 522 16.32 4.71 14.41
N LEU A 523 15.39 4.39 13.52
CA LEU A 523 14.20 3.59 13.82
C LEU A 523 14.58 2.15 14.21
N GLU A 524 15.53 1.52 13.51
CA GLU A 524 15.99 0.16 13.84
C GLU A 524 16.67 0.10 15.21
N GLN A 525 17.55 1.07 15.53
CA GLN A 525 18.17 1.14 16.85
C GLN A 525 17.15 1.30 17.99
N LYS A 526 16.07 2.07 17.76
CA LYS A 526 14.99 2.25 18.73
C LYS A 526 14.14 0.99 18.85
N PHE A 527 13.78 0.37 17.73
CA PHE A 527 13.07 -0.92 17.62
C PHE A 527 13.82 -2.06 18.32
N ALA A 528 15.15 -2.15 18.14
CA ALA A 528 16.02 -3.08 18.83
C ALA A 528 16.04 -2.86 20.36
N ALA A 529 16.13 -1.61 20.79
CA ALA A 529 16.05 -1.24 22.21
C ALA A 529 14.67 -1.52 22.85
N GLN A 530 13.63 -1.72 22.03
CA GLN A 530 12.26 -2.10 22.42
C GLN A 530 11.98 -3.60 22.25
N ASN A 531 13.01 -4.45 22.16
CA ASN A 531 12.89 -5.90 21.92
C ASN A 531 12.12 -6.26 20.65
N TYR A 532 12.23 -5.42 19.61
CA TYR A 532 11.60 -5.61 18.30
C TYR A 532 10.07 -5.78 18.34
N SER A 533 9.38 -5.10 19.29
CA SER A 533 7.92 -5.05 19.32
C SER A 533 7.35 -4.19 18.19
N ILE A 534 6.48 -4.79 17.36
CA ILE A 534 5.82 -4.11 16.24
C ILE A 534 4.85 -3.01 16.72
N ARG A 535 4.30 -3.10 17.94
CA ARG A 535 3.52 -1.98 18.51
C ARG A 535 4.39 -0.74 18.71
N SER A 536 5.60 -0.92 19.23
CA SER A 536 6.55 0.16 19.47
C SER A 536 7.08 0.76 18.16
N LEU A 537 7.40 -0.06 17.16
CA LEU A 537 7.79 0.44 15.83
C LEU A 537 6.70 1.33 15.19
N PHE A 538 5.45 0.89 15.23
CA PHE A 538 4.34 1.67 14.66
C PHE A 538 3.98 2.91 15.50
N LEU A 539 4.17 2.88 16.82
CA LEU A 539 4.08 4.08 17.66
C LEU A 539 5.18 5.08 17.30
N ASP A 540 6.41 4.61 17.13
CA ASP A 540 7.56 5.45 16.82
C ASP A 540 7.42 6.11 15.45
N VAL A 541 6.99 5.38 14.43
CA VAL A 541 6.65 5.94 13.11
C VAL A 541 5.41 6.86 13.19
N ALA A 542 4.45 6.59 14.09
CA ALA A 542 3.28 7.45 14.29
C ALA A 542 3.61 8.80 14.94
N THR A 543 4.69 8.91 15.73
CA THR A 543 5.06 10.15 16.42
C THR A 543 6.31 10.84 15.88
N LEU A 544 7.03 10.18 14.97
CA LEU A 544 8.16 10.70 14.21
C LEU A 544 7.85 12.06 13.52
N PRO A 545 8.54 13.16 13.85
CA PRO A 545 8.32 14.47 13.23
C PRO A 545 8.53 14.46 11.71
N GLU A 546 9.60 13.81 11.25
CA GLU A 546 10.05 13.73 9.85
C GLU A 546 8.99 13.11 8.93
N ALA A 547 8.16 12.20 9.45
CA ALA A 547 7.05 11.67 8.66
C ALA A 547 6.11 12.79 8.20
N TYR A 548 5.78 13.74 9.09
CA TYR A 548 4.78 14.79 8.88
C TYR A 548 5.34 16.13 8.39
N GLN A 549 6.66 16.26 8.26
CA GLN A 549 7.28 17.39 7.58
C GLN A 549 7.01 17.30 6.08
N VAL A 550 6.86 18.45 5.43
CA VAL A 550 6.66 18.55 3.99
C VAL A 550 7.92 19.16 3.39
N LYS A 551 8.77 18.30 2.81
CA LYS A 551 9.83 18.72 1.91
C LYS A 551 9.15 19.30 0.66
N LEU A 552 9.25 20.61 0.48
CA LEU A 552 8.98 21.22 -0.82
C LEU A 552 10.18 20.92 -1.71
N ASP A 553 9.96 20.18 -2.79
CA ASP A 553 10.94 20.10 -3.87
C ASP A 553 11.22 21.54 -4.37
N PRO A 554 12.48 21.91 -4.65
CA PRO A 554 12.78 23.21 -5.24
C PRO A 554 11.96 23.38 -6.52
N LEU A 555 11.08 24.38 -6.55
CA LEU A 555 10.23 24.64 -7.70
C LEU A 555 11.11 24.99 -8.91
N ASP A 556 11.29 24.02 -9.82
CA ASP A 556 11.65 24.31 -11.20
C ASP A 556 10.74 25.43 -11.68
N GLY A 557 11.34 26.56 -12.11
CA GLY A 557 10.73 27.89 -12.11
C GLY A 557 9.64 28.12 -13.17
N GLY A 558 8.64 27.24 -13.25
CA GLY A 558 7.69 27.17 -14.34
C GLY A 558 6.47 26.28 -14.10
N LYS A 559 5.46 26.85 -13.42
CA LYS A 559 4.02 26.51 -13.54
C LYS A 559 3.56 25.12 -13.02
N THR A 560 3.13 25.08 -11.75
CA THR A 560 2.23 24.01 -11.27
C THR A 560 1.10 24.54 -10.38
N SER A 561 0.37 25.56 -10.87
CA SER A 561 -0.89 26.00 -10.24
C SER A 561 -2.01 25.01 -10.56
N ILE A 562 -2.20 23.99 -9.71
CA ILE A 562 -3.36 23.09 -9.80
C ILE A 562 -4.59 23.85 -9.30
N SER A 563 -5.33 24.45 -10.22
CA SER A 563 -6.63 25.07 -9.94
C SER A 563 -7.70 23.99 -9.82
N LEU A 564 -8.13 23.67 -8.61
CA LEU A 564 -9.31 22.83 -8.36
C LEU A 564 -10.58 23.67 -8.55
N ALA A 565 -10.91 23.95 -9.81
CA ALA A 565 -12.15 24.59 -10.24
C ALA A 565 -12.50 24.19 -11.68
N ASP A 566 -13.34 23.15 -11.82
CA ASP A 566 -14.67 23.21 -12.45
C ASP A 566 -15.44 21.90 -12.19
#